data_AF-A0AA38FWS7-F1
#
_entry.id   AF-A0AA38FWS7-F1
#
_cell.length_a   1.000
_cell.length_b   1.000
_cell.length_c   1.000
_cell.angle_alpha   90.00
_cell.angle_beta   90.00
_cell.angle_gamma   90.00
#
_symmetry.space_group_name_H-M   'P 1'
#
loop_
_entity.id
_entity.type
_entity.pdbx_description
1 polymer ?
#
loop_
_entity_poly.entity_id
_entity_poly.type
_entity_poly.pdbx_seq_one_letter_code
_entity_poly.pdbx_strand_id
1 'polypeptide(L)' 'KAKNRSFQVGDLVLKWDADREKLGRHSKFDAIWSGPYMVTKCKDNIAFQLSSLDGEELQIPVNGIHL' A
#
# COMPACT_ATOMS: atom_id res chain seq x y z
N LYS A 1 -2.88 -15.13 -11.06
CA LYS A 1 -1.89 -14.05 -11.24
C LYS A 1 -2.59 -12.73 -10.95
N ALA A 2 -2.10 -11.93 -10.00
CA ALA A 2 -2.64 -10.59 -9.79
C ALA A 2 -2.46 -9.78 -11.08
N LYS A 3 -3.51 -9.12 -11.57
CA LYS A 3 -3.39 -8.18 -12.69
C LYS A 3 -2.49 -7.04 -12.21
N ASN A 4 -1.53 -6.60 -13.03
CA ASN A 4 -0.86 -5.33 -12.81
C ASN A 4 -1.95 -4.25 -12.80
N ARG A 5 -2.35 -3.81 -11.60
CA ARG A 5 -3.24 -2.68 -11.44
C ARG A 5 -2.38 -1.44 -11.61
N SER A 6 -2.74 -0.61 -12.58
CA SER A 6 -2.16 0.72 -12.72
C SER A 6 -2.95 1.64 -11.79
N PHE A 7 -2.29 2.18 -10.76
CA PHE A 7 -2.90 3.17 -9.87
C PHE A 7 -2.66 4.58 -10.39
N GLN A 8 -3.63 5.46 -10.19
CA GLN A 8 -3.55 6.87 -10.56
C GLN A 8 -3.50 7.75 -9.32
N VAL A 9 -3.03 8.99 -9.49
CA VAL A 9 -3.09 9.98 -8.41
C VAL A 9 -4.55 10.23 -8.02
N GLY A 10 -4.84 10.16 -6.73
CA GLY A 10 -6.19 10.27 -6.17
C GLY A 10 -6.86 8.92 -5.88
N ASP A 11 -6.32 7.80 -6.37
CA ASP A 11 -6.85 6.47 -6.01
C ASP A 11 -6.66 6.19 -4.52
N LEU A 12 -7.67 5.56 -3.93
CA LEU A 12 -7.59 5.01 -2.57
C LEU A 12 -7.12 3.56 -2.65
N VAL A 13 -6.05 3.26 -1.91
CA VAL A 13 -5.38 1.97 -1.90
C VAL A 13 -5.15 1.48 -0.48
N LEU A 14 -5.07 0.16 -0.32
CA LEU A 14 -4.61 -0.47 0.91
C LEU A 14 -3.18 -0.94 0.69
N LYS A 15 -2.32 -0.71 1.68
CA LYS A 15 -0.96 -1.20 1.66
C LYS A 15 -0.92 -2.58 2.31
N TRP A 16 -0.38 -3.55 1.59
CA TRP A 16 -0.11 -4.89 2.12
C TRP A 16 1.19 -4.89 2.95
N ASP A 17 1.10 -5.40 4.18
CA ASP A 17 2.24 -5.60 5.07
C ASP A 17 2.75 -7.05 4.95
N ALA A 18 3.53 -7.31 3.90
CA ALA A 18 4.06 -8.64 3.58
C ALA A 18 4.90 -9.27 4.71
N ASP A 19 5.55 -8.46 5.56
CA ASP A 19 6.31 -9.01 6.70
C ASP A 19 5.39 -9.61 7.79
N ARG A 20 4.17 -9.06 7.93
CA ARG A 20 3.16 -9.54 8.87
C ARG A 20 2.49 -10.84 8.41
N GLU A 21 2.47 -11.14 7.12
CA GLU A 21 1.88 -12.39 6.60
C GLU A 21 2.70 -13.65 6.96
N LYS A 22 3.97 -13.50 7.35
CA LYS A 22 4.80 -14.67 7.72
C LYS A 22 4.18 -15.43 8.89
N LEU A 23 4.09 -16.75 8.71
CA LEU A 23 3.52 -17.68 9.69
C LEU A 23 4.16 -17.46 11.07
N GLY A 24 3.33 -17.19 12.09
CA GLY A 24 3.77 -16.96 13.47
C GLY A 24 4.10 -15.50 13.83
N ARG A 25 4.07 -14.55 12.87
CA ARG A 25 4.21 -13.11 13.14
C ARG A 25 2.90 -12.35 13.27
N HIS A 26 1.77 -13.03 13.04
CA HIS A 26 0.45 -12.43 13.19
C HIS A 26 -0.55 -13.42 13.80
N SER A 27 -1.51 -12.92 14.58
CA SER A 27 -2.66 -13.70 15.03
C SER A 27 -3.67 -13.86 13.89
N LYS A 28 -4.57 -14.85 13.98
CA LYS A 28 -5.60 -15.12 12.96
C LYS A 28 -6.45 -13.89 12.58
N PHE A 29 -6.52 -12.90 13.47
CA PHE A 29 -7.30 -11.67 13.31
C PHE A 29 -6.44 -10.40 13.24
N ASP A 30 -5.13 -10.52 13.05
CA ASP A 30 -4.28 -9.34 12.87
C ASP A 30 -4.49 -8.71 11.49
N ALA A 31 -4.40 -7.38 11.43
CA ALA A 31 -4.50 -6.66 10.18
C ALA A 31 -3.18 -6.79 9.39
N ILE A 32 -3.25 -7.44 8.22
CA ILE A 32 -2.16 -7.55 7.24
C ILE A 32 -2.24 -6.47 6.15
N TRP A 33 -3.34 -5.71 6.12
CA TRP A 33 -3.54 -4.57 5.24
C TRP A 33 -3.67 -3.30 6.09
N SER A 34 -2.96 -2.26 5.68
CA SER A 34 -2.94 -0.95 6.33
C SER A 34 -3.55 0.11 5.41
N GLY A 35 -4.20 1.13 5.99
CA GLY A 35 -4.83 2.22 5.25
C GLY A 35 -6.29 2.43 5.67
N PRO A 36 -7.08 3.18 4.88
CA PRO A 36 -6.86 3.58 3.48
C PRO A 36 -5.81 4.68 3.29
N TYR A 37 -5.09 4.61 2.18
CA TYR A 37 -4.14 5.64 1.73
C TYR A 37 -4.55 6.20 0.37
N MET A 38 -4.24 7.46 0.11
CA MET A 38 -4.42 8.10 -1.19
C MET A 38 -3.09 8.17 -1.95
N VAL A 39 -3.10 7.78 -3.21
CA VAL A 39 -1.94 7.93 -4.10
C VAL A 39 -1.74 9.41 -4.41
N THR A 40 -0.62 9.99 -4.00
CA THR A 40 -0.28 11.40 -4.27
C THR A 40 0.64 11.52 -5.47
N LYS A 41 1.43 10.49 -5.78
CA LYS A 41 2.40 10.52 -6.88
C LYS A 41 2.67 9.13 -7.42
N CYS A 42 2.79 9.00 -8.75
CA CYS A 42 3.21 7.77 -9.41
C CYS A 42 4.64 7.95 -9.95
N LYS A 43 5.55 7.04 -9.59
CA LYS A 43 6.92 6.93 -10.13
C LYS A 43 7.04 5.66 -10.97
N ASP A 44 7.30 5.82 -12.26
CA ASP A 44 7.61 4.74 -13.21
C ASP A 44 6.62 3.57 -13.22
N ASN A 45 5.34 3.79 -12.85
CA ASN A 45 4.28 2.78 -12.73
C ASN A 45 4.57 1.60 -11.77
N ILE A 46 5.65 1.66 -10.99
CA ILE A 46 6.07 0.58 -10.09
C ILE A 46 6.12 1.07 -8.64
N ALA A 47 6.36 2.36 -8.42
CA ALA A 47 6.43 2.96 -7.10
C ALA A 47 5.41 4.09 -6.95
N PHE A 48 4.72 4.13 -5.81
CA PHE A 48 3.65 5.07 -5.53
C PHE A 48 3.91 5.78 -4.22
N GLN A 49 3.78 7.10 -4.22
CA GLN A 49 3.79 7.89 -3.00
C GLN A 49 2.36 7.97 -2.47
N LEU A 50 2.22 7.71 -1.18
CA LEU A 50 0.94 7.54 -0.53
C LEU A 50 0.81 8.56 0.60
N SER A 51 -0.41 9.00 0.85
CA SER A 51 -0.76 9.83 2.00
C SER A 51 -1.90 9.19 2.80
N SER A 52 -1.88 9.33 4.11
CA SER A 52 -3.05 9.04 4.94
C SER A 52 -4.18 10.00 4.61
N LEU A 53 -5.42 9.62 4.95
CA LEU A 53 -6.57 10.52 4.80
C LEU A 53 -6.44 11.79 5.64
N ASP A 54 -5.66 11.75 6.72
CA ASP A 54 -5.35 12.89 7.59
C ASP A 54 -4.29 13.83 6.99
N GLY A 55 -3.75 13.51 5.81
CA GLY A 55 -2.75 14.32 5.09
C GLY A 55 -1.30 13.97 5.42
N GLU A 56 -1.05 12.96 6.24
CA GLU A 56 0.32 12.50 6.53
C GLU A 56 0.89 11.70 5.34
N GLU A 57 1.92 12.23 4.69
CA GLU A 57 2.62 11.51 3.62
C GLU A 57 3.52 10.40 4.17
N LEU A 58 3.42 9.21 3.57
CA LEU A 58 4.36 8.14 3.81
C LEU A 58 5.72 8.55 3.25
N GLN A 59 6.73 8.60 4.12
CA GLN A 59 8.09 8.99 3.75
C GLN A 59 8.72 8.06 2.69
N ILE A 60 8.29 6.80 2.67
CA ILE A 60 8.85 5.77 1.79
C ILE A 60 7.83 5.47 0.67
N PRO A 61 8.23 5.58 -0.60
CA PRO A 61 7.37 5.18 -1.71
C PRO A 61 7.13 3.67 -1.67
N VAL A 62 5.90 3.26 -1.96
CA VAL A 62 5.44 1.88 -1.86
C VAL A 62 5.41 1.25 -3.25
N ASN A 63 5.91 0.02 -3.36
CA ASN A 63 5.85 -0.73 -4.61
C ASN A 63 4.40 -1.14 -4.89
N GLY A 64 3.94 -1.02 -6.14
CA GLY A 64 2.60 -1.42 -6.58
C GLY A 64 2.28 -2.90 -6.38
N ILE A 65 3.26 -3.76 -6.14
CA ILE A 65 3.03 -5.16 -5.73
C ILE A 65 2.43 -5.25 -4.30
N HIS A 66 2.67 -4.23 -3.47
CA HIS A 66 2.14 -4.13 -2.12
C HIS A 66 0.86 -3.27 -2.05
N LEU A 67 0.21 -3.01 -3.19
CA LEU A 67 -1.03 -2.23 -3.34
C LEU A 67 -2.07 -3.02 -4.15
#